data_AF-A0A916CR04-F1
#
_entry.id   AF-A0A916CR04-F1
#
_cell.length_a   1.000
_cell.length_b   1.000
_cell.length_c   1.000
_cell.angle_alpha   90.00
_cell.angle_beta   90.00
_cell.angle_gamma   90.00
#
_symmetry.space_group_name_H-M   'P 1'
#
loop_
_entity.id
_entity.type
_entity.pdbx_description
1 polymer ?
#
loop_
_entity_poly.entity_id
_entity_poly.type
_entity_poly.pdbx_seq_one_letter_code
_entity_poly.pdbx_strand_id
1 'polypeptide(L)'
;MSISRNVILDLLPVYLAGEASEETRALIEEYLQSDKELAQMVTESKKTPLAENIKIPVNKDTEMESLRKAQGMIHRTILLGGAVLLIVLVTPLLVTAVLVYLMFIR
;
A
#
# COMPACT_ATOMS: atom_id res chain seq x y z
N MET A 1 -29.91 -3.68 -22.98
CA MET A 1 -29.57 -4.72 -21.99
C MET A 1 -30.02 -4.18 -20.64
N SER A 2 -30.90 -4.87 -19.92
CA SER A 2 -31.38 -4.39 -18.61
C SER A 2 -30.34 -4.69 -17.53
N ILE A 3 -29.91 -3.67 -16.79
CA ILE A 3 -29.03 -3.87 -15.64
C ILE A 3 -29.86 -4.48 -14.51
N SER A 4 -29.33 -5.50 -13.84
CA SER A 4 -30.03 -6.17 -12.76
C SER A 4 -29.98 -5.34 -11.48
N ARG A 5 -31.02 -5.47 -10.64
CA ARG A 5 -31.08 -4.83 -9.33
C ARG A 5 -29.86 -5.13 -8.47
N ASN A 6 -29.32 -6.34 -8.55
CA ASN A 6 -28.14 -6.74 -7.77
C ASN A 6 -26.89 -5.95 -8.16
N VAL A 7 -26.69 -5.70 -9.45
CA VAL A 7 -25.56 -4.86 -9.91
C VAL A 7 -25.72 -3.43 -9.37
N ILE A 8 -26.93 -2.90 -9.33
CA ILE A 8 -27.19 -1.59 -8.72
C ILE A 8 -26.88 -1.61 -7.21
N LEU A 9 -27.34 -2.64 -6.50
CA LEU A 9 -27.07 -2.82 -5.06
C LEU A 9 -25.57 -2.91 -4.76
N ASP A 10 -24.79 -3.60 -5.60
CA ASP A 10 -23.33 -3.72 -5.44
C ASP A 10 -22.63 -2.36 -5.61
N LEU A 11 -23.19 -1.46 -6.44
CA LEU A 11 -22.65 -0.12 -6.70
C LEU A 11 -23.15 0.94 -5.72
N LEU A 12 -24.23 0.68 -4.97
CA LEU A 12 -24.81 1.64 -4.03
C LEU A 12 -23.85 2.14 -2.94
N PRO A 13 -22.98 1.33 -2.32
CA PRO A 13 -22.07 1.82 -1.28
C PRO A 13 -21.15 2.93 -1.80
N VAL A 14 -20.59 2.76 -3.01
CA VAL A 14 -19.70 3.73 -3.66
C VAL A 14 -20.46 4.98 -4.09
N TYR A 15 -21.71 4.84 -4.55
CA TYR A 15 -22.61 5.96 -4.83
C TYR A 15 -22.95 6.77 -3.57
N LEU A 16 -23.28 6.09 -2.47
CA LEU A 16 -23.63 6.72 -1.19
C LEU A 16 -22.41 7.41 -0.55
N ALA A 17 -21.20 6.87 -0.74
CA ALA A 17 -19.94 7.48 -0.32
C ALA A 17 -19.54 8.71 -1.18
N GLY A 18 -20.21 8.96 -2.30
CA GLY A 18 -19.85 10.05 -3.24
C GLY A 18 -18.61 9.74 -4.09
N GLU A 19 -18.14 8.49 -4.10
CA GLU A 19 -16.93 8.05 -4.81
C GLU A 19 -17.24 7.47 -6.20
N ALA A 20 -18.52 7.39 -6.57
CA ALA A 20 -18.93 6.90 -7.88
C ALA A 20 -18.60 7.90 -9.00
N SER A 21 -18.13 7.39 -10.13
CA SER A 21 -17.93 8.18 -11.36
C SER A 21 -19.24 8.80 -11.85
N GLU A 22 -19.16 9.86 -12.66
CA GLU A 22 -20.35 10.54 -13.21
C GLU A 22 -21.26 9.59 -13.99
N GLU A 23 -20.69 8.71 -14.81
CA GLU A 23 -21.45 7.72 -15.58
C GLU A 23 -22.17 6.72 -14.67
N THR A 24 -21.48 6.21 -13.65
CA THR A 24 -22.07 5.30 -12.65
C THR A 24 -23.17 5.98 -11.84
N ARG A 25 -23.00 7.26 -11.51
CA ARG A 25 -23.99 8.05 -10.77
C ARG A 25 -25.27 8.23 -11.59
N ALA A 26 -25.14 8.65 -12.84
CA ALA A 26 -26.27 8.83 -13.75
C ALA A 26 -27.05 7.52 -13.93
N LEU A 27 -26.34 6.40 -14.09
CA LEU A 27 -26.95 5.08 -14.19
C LEU A 27 -27.79 4.71 -12.96
N ILE A 28 -27.25 4.94 -11.76
CA ILE A 28 -27.95 4.63 -10.51
C ILE A 28 -29.18 5.55 -10.37
N GLU A 29 -29.03 6.85 -10.64
CA GLU A 29 -30.14 7.80 -10.55
C GLU A 29 -31.28 7.46 -11.52
N GLU A 30 -30.97 7.07 -12.76
CA GLU A 30 -31.95 6.57 -13.72
C GLU A 30 -32.66 5.32 -13.19
N TYR A 31 -31.92 4.38 -12.61
CA TYR A 31 -32.50 3.16 -12.04
C TYR A 31 -33.44 3.48 -10.86
N LEU A 32 -33.06 4.40 -9.97
CA LEU A 32 -33.88 4.82 -8.82
C LEU A 32 -35.21 5.48 -9.22
N GLN A 33 -35.32 6.06 -10.42
CA GLN A 33 -36.61 6.58 -10.92
C GLN A 33 -37.62 5.45 -11.16
N SER A 34 -37.12 4.26 -11.53
CA SER A 34 -37.95 3.10 -11.82
C SER A 34 -38.27 2.24 -10.58
N ASP A 35 -37.35 2.20 -9.60
CA ASP A 35 -37.49 1.42 -8.36
C ASP A 35 -37.70 2.34 -7.15
N LYS A 36 -38.98 2.63 -6.86
CA LYS A 36 -39.39 3.51 -5.74
C LYS A 36 -38.98 2.95 -4.37
N GLU A 37 -38.94 1.63 -4.21
CA GLU A 37 -38.54 0.99 -2.96
C GLU A 37 -37.05 1.24 -2.70
N LEU A 38 -36.22 1.03 -3.73
CA LEU A 38 -34.79 1.31 -3.66
C LEU A 38 -34.50 2.81 -3.44
N ALA A 39 -35.26 3.69 -4.09
CA ALA A 39 -35.14 5.14 -3.90
C ALA A 39 -35.44 5.56 -2.45
N GLN A 40 -36.43 4.95 -1.81
CA GLN A 40 -36.72 5.18 -0.39
C GLN A 40 -35.56 4.69 0.49
N MET A 41 -35.05 3.47 0.24
CA MET A 41 -33.91 2.91 0.97
C MET A 41 -32.66 3.81 0.86
N VAL A 42 -32.36 4.32 -0.34
CA VAL A 42 -31.24 5.26 -0.56
C VAL A 42 -31.46 6.57 0.19
N THR A 43 -32.70 7.09 0.20
CA THR A 43 -33.04 8.33 0.93
C THR A 43 -32.89 8.16 2.43
N GLU A 44 -33.30 7.02 2.98
CA GLU A 44 -33.10 6.68 4.40
C GLU A 44 -31.61 6.48 4.72
N SER A 45 -30.88 5.79 3.85
CA SER A 45 -29.44 5.59 3.98
C SER A 45 -28.62 6.88 3.91
N LYS A 46 -29.11 7.92 3.20
CA LYS A 46 -28.49 9.26 3.20
C LYS A 46 -28.76 10.04 4.49
N LYS A 47 -29.86 9.75 5.21
CA LYS A 47 -30.19 10.41 6.50
C LYS A 47 -29.38 9.83 7.65
N THR A 48 -29.01 8.57 7.57
CA THR A 48 -28.07 7.95 8.49
C THR A 48 -26.68 8.09 7.91
N PRO A 49 -25.83 9.04 8.34
CA PRO A 49 -24.48 9.15 7.82
C PRO A 49 -23.80 7.80 7.97
N LEU A 50 -23.53 7.14 6.84
CA LEU A 50 -22.74 5.92 6.79
C LEU A 50 -21.35 6.32 7.26
N ALA A 51 -21.12 6.16 8.57
CA ALA A 51 -19.79 6.17 9.14
C ALA A 51 -18.92 7.39 8.75
N GLU A 52 -19.48 8.60 8.73
CA GLU A 52 -18.69 9.86 8.68
C GLU A 52 -17.67 9.95 9.85
N ASN A 53 -17.81 9.06 10.85
CA ASN A 53 -16.92 8.94 12.00
C ASN A 53 -16.27 7.56 12.17
N ILE A 54 -16.12 6.74 11.13
CA ILE A 54 -14.97 5.81 11.15
C ILE A 54 -13.75 6.67 10.81
N LYS A 55 -13.32 7.46 11.81
CA LYS A 55 -11.93 7.83 11.92
C LYS A 55 -11.20 6.51 12.09
N ILE A 56 -10.85 5.87 10.98
CA ILE A 56 -9.79 4.87 10.99
C ILE A 56 -8.65 5.63 11.67
N PRO A 57 -8.21 5.25 12.88
CA PRO A 57 -7.05 5.88 13.44
C PRO A 57 -5.92 5.47 12.51
N VAL A 58 -5.63 6.30 11.52
CA VAL A 58 -4.34 6.32 10.84
C VAL A 58 -3.40 6.79 11.93
N ASN A 59 -3.05 5.85 12.79
CA ASN A 59 -2.10 6.06 13.83
C ASN A 59 -0.79 6.25 13.07
N LYS A 60 -0.37 7.51 12.93
CA LYS A 60 0.88 7.89 12.27
C LYS A 60 2.07 7.10 12.82
N ASP A 61 1.98 6.61 14.06
CA ASP A 61 2.97 5.74 14.66
C ASP A 61 3.08 4.39 13.95
N THR A 62 1.98 3.82 13.42
CA THR A 62 2.01 2.53 12.71
C THR A 62 2.63 2.65 11.32
N GLU A 63 2.37 3.75 10.61
CA GLU A 63 3.08 4.06 9.36
C GLU A 63 4.58 4.28 9.62
N MET A 64 4.94 5.09 10.62
CA MET A 64 6.34 5.30 11.00
C MET A 64 7.04 4.05 11.52
N GLU A 65 6.34 3.15 12.22
CA GLU A 65 6.92 1.88 12.67
C GLU A 65 7.31 0.96 11.51
N SER A 66 6.48 0.91 10.46
CA SER A 66 6.79 0.12 9.26
C SER A 66 8.04 0.65 8.55
N LEU A 67 8.19 1.98 8.47
CA LEU A 67 9.35 2.66 7.90
C LEU A 67 10.61 2.47 8.76
N ARG A 68 10.48 2.56 10.10
CA ARG A 68 11.60 2.35 11.03
C ARG A 68 12.11 0.90 10.99
N LYS A 69 11.22 -0.08 10.89
CA LYS A 69 11.59 -1.49 10.73
C LYS A 69 12.34 -1.71 9.41
N ALA A 70 11.90 -1.09 8.32
CA ALA A 70 12.60 -1.13 7.03
C ALA A 70 14.00 -0.49 7.09
N GLN A 71 14.14 0.67 7.74
CA GLN A 71 15.43 1.34 7.89
C GLN A 71 16.45 0.50 8.68
N GLY A 72 16.03 -0.17 9.76
CA GLY A 72 16.93 -1.03 10.54
C GLY A 72 17.50 -2.21 9.74
N MET A 73 16.68 -2.82 8.86
CA MET A 73 17.13 -3.92 8.00
C MET A 73 18.13 -3.48 6.94
N ILE A 74 17.97 -2.28 6.38
CA ILE A 74 18.87 -1.71 5.37
C ILE A 74 20.27 -1.46 5.95
N HIS A 75 20.37 -0.86 7.14
CA HIS A 75 21.66 -0.58 7.79
C HIS A 75 22.45 -1.87 8.08
N ARG A 76 21.77 -2.91 8.57
CA ARG A 76 22.40 -4.22 8.86
C ARG A 76 22.91 -4.89 7.57
N THR A 77 22.13 -4.79 6.49
CA THR A 77 22.51 -5.36 5.19
C THR A 77 23.72 -4.64 4.59
N ILE A 78 23.76 -3.30 4.68
CA ILE A 78 24.89 -2.49 4.20
C ILE A 78 26.16 -2.79 5.01
N LEU A 79 26.07 -2.90 6.34
CA LEU A 79 27.21 -3.22 7.19
C LEU A 79 27.81 -4.59 6.86
N LEU A 80 26.97 -5.63 6.77
CA LEU A 80 27.45 -6.98 6.45
C LEU A 80 28.01 -7.07 5.02
N GLY A 81 27.34 -6.46 4.04
CA GLY A 81 27.83 -6.40 2.65
C GLY A 81 29.16 -5.66 2.53
N GLY A 82 29.31 -4.52 3.22
CA GLY A 82 30.55 -3.74 3.25
C GLY A 82 31.71 -4.50 3.89
N ALA A 83 31.47 -5.24 4.98
CA ALA A 83 32.51 -6.06 5.61
C ALA A 83 33.01 -7.18 4.70
N VAL A 84 32.09 -7.90 4.02
CA VAL A 84 32.44 -8.95 3.06
C VAL A 84 33.23 -8.37 1.89
N LEU A 85 32.79 -7.24 1.33
CA LEU A 85 33.49 -6.56 0.24
C LEU A 85 34.92 -6.17 0.65
N LEU A 86 35.09 -5.59 1.84
CA LEU A 86 36.40 -5.19 2.34
C LEU A 86 37.33 -6.39 2.50
N ILE A 87 36.85 -7.51 3.05
CA ILE A 87 37.63 -8.74 3.17
C ILE A 87 38.08 -9.22 1.79
N VAL A 88 37.17 -9.30 0.82
CA VAL A 88 37.47 -9.76 -0.54
C VAL A 88 38.51 -8.86 -1.24
N LEU A 89 38.53 -7.56 -0.94
CA LEU A 89 39.43 -6.60 -1.57
C LEU A 89 40.80 -6.53 -0.89
N VAL A 90 40.84 -6.62 0.44
CA VAL A 90 42.09 -6.47 1.23
C VAL A 90 42.87 -7.77 1.33
N THR A 91 42.21 -8.91 1.42
CA THR A 91 42.87 -10.23 1.53
C THR A 91 43.80 -10.56 0.35
N PRO A 92 43.44 -10.40 -0.93
CA PRO A 92 44.38 -10.69 -2.03
C PRO A 92 45.59 -9.75 -1.99
N LEU A 93 45.39 -8.49 -1.62
CA LEU A 93 46.47 -7.50 -1.55
C LEU A 93 47.49 -7.87 -0.46
N LEU A 94 47.02 -8.27 0.72
CA LEU A 94 47.88 -8.79 1.79
C LEU A 94 48.61 -10.07 1.38
N VAL A 95 47.91 -11.03 0.75
CA VAL A 95 48.53 -12.28 0.29
C VAL A 95 49.62 -12.01 -0.74
N THR A 96 49.37 -11.13 -1.71
CA THR A 96 50.39 -10.75 -2.70
C THR A 96 51.59 -10.07 -2.05
N ALA A 97 51.39 -9.17 -1.08
CA ALA A 97 52.47 -8.49 -0.38
C ALA A 97 53.35 -9.49 0.42
N VAL A 98 52.74 -10.46 1.10
CA VAL A 98 53.46 -11.50 1.85
C VAL A 98 54.27 -12.40 0.90
N LEU A 99 53.70 -12.81 -0.23
CA LEU A 99 54.40 -13.62 -1.22
C LEU A 99 55.62 -12.90 -1.81
N VAL A 100 55.48 -11.61 -2.13
CA VAL A 100 56.60 -10.78 -2.62
C VAL A 100 57.69 -10.65 -1.56
N TYR A 101 57.32 -10.40 -0.30
CA TYR A 101 58.28 -10.32 0.81
C TYR A 101 59.07 -11.62 0.99
N LEU A 102 58.40 -12.78 0.93
CA LEU A 102 59.05 -14.09 1.01
C LEU A 102 59.96 -14.39 -0.18
N MET A 103 59.64 -13.89 -1.38
CA MET A 103 60.49 -14.06 -2.55
C MET A 103 61.76 -13.21 -2.47
N PHE A 104 61.70 -12.04 -1.82
CA PHE A 104 62.83 -11.12 -1.69
C PHE A 104 63.79 -11.49 -0.55
N ILE A 105 63.31 -12.25 0.44
CA ILE A 105 64.10 -12.67 1.60
C ILE A 105 64.86 -13.99 1.38
N ARG A 106 64.57 -14.70 0.28
CA ARG A 106 65.22 -15.96 -0.11
C ARG A 106 66.27 -15.72 -1.18
#